data_AF-A0A9W8IYI6-F1
#
_entry.id   AF-A0A9W8IYI6-F1
#
_cell.length_a   1.000
_cell.length_b   1.000
_cell.length_c   1.000
_cell.angle_alpha   90.00
_cell.angle_beta   90.00
_cell.angle_gamma   90.00
#
_symmetry.space_group_name_H-M   'P 1'
#
loop_
_entity.id
_entity.type
_entity.pdbx_description
1 polymer ?
#
loop_
_entity_poly.entity_id
_entity_poly.type
_entity_poly.pdbx_seq_one_letter_code
_entity_poly.pdbx_strand_id
1 'polypeptide(L)'
;MSTTLLLNASRSTLMHASLANLTPELLTLDDIIQTTTPRQQLPPELLLIIRGNLLCSLSADLIAQSAQTLAAYEQSLISLLCADCASYNTDIYGPNVWDWPWDQFSGPCLCRGDIDDCLKRTKEFTDKVTQLQCEADKSIHIKNIAPLCRRFSMRVFFWNCISPVKLAG
;
A
#
# COMPACT_ATOMS: atom_id res chain seq x y z
N MET A 1 23.22 21.88 -27.07
CA MET A 1 21.74 21.91 -27.02
C MET A 1 21.33 21.13 -25.78
N SER A 2 21.01 21.82 -24.70
CA SER A 2 20.61 21.19 -23.44
C SER A 2 19.12 20.85 -23.51
N THR A 3 18.79 19.57 -23.68
CA THR A 3 17.43 19.05 -23.52
C THR A 3 17.09 18.99 -22.04
N THR A 4 16.60 20.09 -21.49
CA THR A 4 15.87 20.08 -20.22
C THR A 4 14.52 19.41 -20.46
N LEU A 5 14.48 18.08 -20.33
CA LEU A 5 13.25 17.34 -20.15
C LEU A 5 12.62 17.82 -18.85
N LEU A 6 11.60 18.69 -18.96
CA LEU A 6 10.69 18.98 -17.86
C LEU A 6 9.95 17.67 -17.53
N LEU A 7 10.52 16.89 -16.62
CA LEU A 7 9.90 15.71 -16.03
C LEU A 7 8.71 16.17 -15.17
N ASN A 8 7.57 16.41 -15.82
CA ASN A 8 6.30 16.64 -15.15
C ASN A 8 5.71 15.29 -14.71
N ALA A 9 6.51 14.49 -13.99
CA ALA A 9 6.09 13.21 -13.44
C ALA A 9 5.38 13.45 -12.12
N SER A 10 4.23 12.80 -11.91
CA SER A 10 3.54 12.87 -10.63
C SER A 10 4.43 12.28 -9.53
N ARG A 11 4.28 12.76 -8.29
CA ARG A 11 4.99 12.20 -7.12
C ARG A 11 4.75 10.69 -6.98
N SER A 12 3.51 10.26 -7.24
CA SER A 12 3.13 8.85 -7.25
C SER A 12 3.91 8.08 -8.31
N THR A 13 3.99 8.57 -9.54
CA THR A 13 4.75 7.93 -10.63
C THR A 13 6.23 7.78 -10.27
N LEU A 14 6.85 8.81 -9.69
CA LEU A 14 8.25 8.74 -9.25
C LEU A 14 8.48 7.72 -8.12
N MET A 15 7.56 7.64 -7.17
CA MET A 15 7.61 6.63 -6.11
C MET A 15 7.54 5.21 -6.69
N HIS A 16 6.59 4.93 -7.56
CA HIS A 16 6.43 3.59 -8.18
C HIS A 16 7.60 3.25 -9.11
N ALA A 17 8.14 4.23 -9.84
CA ALA A 17 9.36 4.03 -10.63
C ALA A 17 10.59 3.73 -9.75
N SER A 18 10.69 4.37 -8.59
CA SER A 18 11.77 4.09 -7.64
C SER A 18 11.64 2.68 -7.06
N LEU A 19 10.42 2.24 -6.75
CA LEU A 19 10.13 0.89 -6.29
C LEU A 19 10.40 -0.15 -7.39
N ALA A 20 10.04 0.15 -8.63
CA ALA A 20 10.29 -0.69 -9.80
C ALA A 20 11.79 -0.94 -10.02
N ASN A 21 12.67 0.00 -9.65
CA ASN A 21 14.12 -0.21 -9.73
C ASN A 21 14.66 -1.22 -8.71
N LEU A 22 13.88 -1.60 -7.70
CA LEU A 22 14.28 -2.54 -6.67
C LEU A 22 13.70 -3.94 -6.89
N THR A 23 12.96 -4.17 -7.98
CA THR A 23 12.34 -5.46 -8.24
C THR A 23 13.40 -6.45 -8.75
N PRO A 24 13.25 -7.76 -8.46
CA PRO A 24 14.23 -8.75 -8.85
C PRO A 24 14.43 -8.83 -10.37
N GLU A 25 13.41 -8.54 -11.17
CA GLU A 25 13.47 -8.56 -12.63
C GLU A 25 14.45 -7.48 -13.14
N LEU A 26 14.35 -6.26 -12.63
CA LEU A 26 15.23 -5.17 -13.06
C LEU A 26 16.64 -5.33 -12.49
N LEU A 27 16.77 -5.79 -11.24
CA LEU A 27 18.08 -6.09 -10.64
C LEU A 27 18.83 -7.18 -11.41
N THR A 28 18.13 -8.25 -11.79
CA THR A 28 18.72 -9.35 -12.58
C THR A 28 19.15 -8.86 -13.97
N LEU A 29 18.35 -8.00 -14.61
CA LEU A 29 18.72 -7.43 -15.90
C LEU A 29 19.93 -6.48 -15.77
N ASP A 30 19.99 -5.68 -14.71
CA ASP A 30 21.14 -4.81 -14.42
C ASP A 30 22.41 -5.62 -14.17
N ASP A 31 22.32 -6.76 -13.48
CA ASP A 31 23.43 -7.70 -13.32
C ASP A 31 23.88 -8.29 -14.66
N ILE A 32 22.94 -8.67 -15.54
CA ILE A 32 23.25 -9.17 -16.89
C ILE A 32 23.97 -8.11 -17.73
N ILE A 33 23.54 -6.84 -17.64
CA ILE A 33 24.16 -5.72 -18.36
C ILE A 33 25.59 -5.46 -17.85
N GLN A 34 25.78 -5.47 -16.53
CA GLN A 34 27.07 -5.19 -15.89
C GLN A 34 28.07 -6.33 -16.05
N THR A 35 27.60 -7.57 -16.11
CA THR A 35 28.45 -8.73 -16.34
C THR A 35 28.87 -8.79 -17.81
N THR A 36 30.02 -8.20 -18.13
CA THR A 36 30.75 -8.31 -19.41
C THR A 36 31.26 -9.73 -19.64
N THR A 37 30.35 -10.70 -19.61
CA THR A 37 30.66 -12.07 -19.99
C THR A 37 30.68 -12.16 -21.52
N PRO A 38 31.64 -12.91 -22.11
CA PRO A 38 31.77 -13.05 -23.56
C PRO A 38 30.60 -13.82 -24.23
N ARG A 39 29.53 -14.11 -23.48
CA ARG A 39 28.31 -14.80 -23.92
C ARG A 39 27.06 -13.94 -23.83
N GLN A 40 27.18 -12.61 -23.66
CA GLN A 40 26.02 -11.73 -23.86
C GLN A 40 25.45 -11.97 -25.26
N GLN A 41 24.24 -12.54 -25.32
CA GLN A 41 23.58 -12.90 -26.57
C GLN A 41 23.05 -11.67 -27.32
N LEU A 42 22.98 -10.52 -26.65
CA LEU A 42 22.43 -9.27 -27.17
C LEU A 42 23.42 -8.11 -26.97
N PRO A 43 23.50 -7.18 -27.94
CA PRO A 43 24.20 -5.92 -27.77
C PRO A 43 23.70 -5.12 -26.55
N PRO A 44 24.57 -4.36 -25.87
CA PRO A 44 24.22 -3.57 -24.70
C PRO A 44 23.13 -2.52 -24.98
N GLU A 45 23.06 -1.98 -26.19
CA GLU A 45 22.03 -1.02 -26.59
C GLU A 45 20.64 -1.66 -26.56
N LEU A 46 20.52 -2.90 -27.02
CA LEU A 46 19.25 -3.64 -26.94
C LEU A 46 18.89 -3.96 -25.49
N LEU A 47 19.86 -4.33 -24.67
CA LEU A 47 19.62 -4.58 -23.24
C LEU A 47 19.14 -3.32 -22.52
N LEU A 48 19.68 -2.14 -22.85
CA LEU A 48 19.22 -0.87 -22.30
C LEU A 48 17.81 -0.50 -22.75
N ILE A 49 17.45 -0.78 -24.01
CA ILE A 49 16.08 -0.61 -24.50
C ILE A 49 15.12 -1.55 -23.75
N ILE A 50 15.50 -2.81 -23.57
CA ILE A 50 14.72 -3.80 -22.81
C ILE A 50 14.54 -3.31 -21.37
N ARG A 51 15.61 -2.83 -20.73
CA ARG A 51 15.57 -2.26 -19.38
C ARG A 51 14.62 -1.09 -19.26
N GLY A 52 14.64 -0.17 -20.22
CA GLY A 52 13.74 0.98 -20.24
C GLY A 52 12.27 0.57 -20.33
N ASN A 53 11.96 -0.38 -21.23
CA ASN A 53 10.59 -0.90 -21.37
C ASN A 53 10.15 -1.67 -20.11
N LEU A 54 11.04 -2.50 -19.55
CA LEU A 54 10.77 -3.27 -18.34
C LEU A 54 10.47 -2.35 -17.15
N LEU A 55 11.25 -1.28 -16.97
CA LEU A 55 11.00 -0.29 -15.92
C LEU A 55 9.62 0.37 -16.08
N CYS A 56 9.25 0.77 -17.30
CA CYS A 56 7.94 1.37 -17.56
C CYS A 56 6.80 0.39 -17.25
N SER A 57 6.91 -0.87 -17.71
CA SER A 57 5.89 -1.90 -17.46
C SER A 57 5.74 -2.20 -15.97
N LEU A 58 6.84 -2.44 -15.26
CA LEU A 58 6.83 -2.70 -13.82
C LEU A 58 6.26 -1.51 -13.03
N SER A 59 6.60 -0.28 -13.43
CA SER A 59 6.05 0.92 -12.79
C SER A 59 4.53 1.01 -12.98
N ALA A 60 4.03 0.71 -14.19
CA ALA A 60 2.60 0.70 -14.48
C ALA A 60 1.87 -0.40 -13.69
N ASP A 61 2.46 -1.59 -13.61
CA ASP A 61 1.91 -2.72 -12.85
C ASP A 61 1.84 -2.39 -11.35
N LEU A 62 2.88 -1.78 -10.79
CA LEU A 62 2.90 -1.37 -9.38
C LEU A 62 1.86 -0.28 -9.10
N ILE A 63 1.63 0.65 -10.03
CA ILE A 63 0.56 1.66 -9.92
C ILE A 63 -0.82 0.99 -9.93
N ALA A 64 -1.05 0.04 -10.83
CA ALA A 64 -2.32 -0.67 -10.93
C ALA A 64 -2.58 -1.52 -9.68
N GLN A 65 -1.57 -2.26 -9.21
CA GLN A 65 -1.66 -3.08 -8.00
C GLN A 65 -1.89 -2.23 -6.75
N SER A 66 -1.20 -1.09 -6.63
CA SER A 66 -1.39 -0.20 -5.48
C SER A 66 -2.79 0.41 -5.47
N ALA A 67 -3.28 0.88 -6.62
CA ALA A 67 -4.64 1.41 -6.75
C ALA A 67 -5.71 0.36 -6.42
N GLN A 68 -5.56 -0.87 -6.94
CA GLN A 68 -6.49 -1.97 -6.65
C GLN A 68 -6.47 -2.35 -5.16
N THR A 69 -5.28 -2.44 -4.56
CA THR A 69 -5.12 -2.79 -3.15
C THR A 69 -5.72 -1.70 -2.25
N LEU A 70 -5.53 -0.42 -2.61
CA LEU A 70 -6.10 0.70 -1.89
C LEU A 70 -7.64 0.67 -1.94
N ALA A 71 -8.22 0.48 -3.12
CA ALA A 71 -9.67 0.37 -3.27
C ALA A 71 -10.26 -0.83 -2.49
N ALA A 72 -9.58 -1.97 -2.48
CA ALA A 72 -10.00 -3.12 -1.69
C ALA A 72 -9.95 -2.85 -0.17
N TYR A 73 -8.94 -2.10 0.27
CA TYR A 73 -8.82 -1.69 1.66
C TYR A 73 -9.88 -0.67 2.07
N GLU A 74 -10.14 0.34 1.23
CA GLU A 74 -11.24 1.30 1.41
C GLU A 74 -12.59 0.58 1.55
N GLN A 75 -12.88 -0.36 0.65
CA GLN A 75 -14.10 -1.15 0.71
C GLN A 75 -14.18 -1.99 1.99
N SER A 76 -13.05 -2.52 2.45
CA SER A 76 -12.97 -3.28 3.69
C SER A 76 -13.27 -2.39 4.90
N LEU A 77 -12.79 -1.15 4.93
CA LEU A 77 -13.12 -0.17 5.96
C LEU A 77 -14.61 0.20 5.95
N ILE A 78 -15.17 0.51 4.78
CA ILE A 78 -16.60 0.81 4.65
C ILE A 78 -17.46 -0.37 5.12
N SER A 79 -17.03 -1.62 4.88
CA SER A 79 -17.76 -2.82 5.31
C SER A 79 -17.88 -3.00 6.83
N LEU A 80 -17.05 -2.28 7.61
CA LEU A 80 -17.15 -2.24 9.07
C LEU A 80 -18.36 -1.39 9.52
N LEU A 81 -18.80 -0.45 8.71
CA LEU A 81 -19.96 0.40 8.96
C LEU A 81 -21.25 -0.25 8.44
N CYS A 82 -22.38 0.13 9.03
CA CYS A 82 -23.69 -0.13 8.44
C CYS A 82 -23.96 0.90 7.33
N ALA A 83 -25.00 0.67 6.53
CA ALA A 83 -25.36 1.55 5.43
C ALA A 83 -25.59 3.00 5.90
N ASP A 84 -26.26 3.17 7.04
CA ASP A 84 -26.58 4.49 7.59
C ASP A 84 -25.33 5.23 8.07
N CYS A 85 -24.42 4.56 8.78
CA CYS A 85 -23.16 5.16 9.20
C CYS A 85 -22.26 5.49 8.01
N ALA A 86 -22.22 4.64 6.98
CA ALA A 86 -21.46 4.92 5.77
C ALA A 86 -22.03 6.12 5.00
N SER A 87 -23.36 6.19 4.85
CA SER A 87 -24.03 7.34 4.23
C SER A 87 -23.76 8.62 5.01
N TYR A 88 -23.92 8.59 6.33
CA TYR A 88 -23.64 9.75 7.19
C TYR A 88 -22.23 10.28 7.01
N ASN A 89 -21.21 9.41 7.04
CA ASN A 89 -19.84 9.86 6.87
C ASN A 89 -19.60 10.41 5.45
N THR A 90 -20.22 9.80 4.44
CA THR A 90 -20.16 10.29 3.05
C THR A 90 -20.79 11.68 2.91
N ASP A 91 -21.93 11.91 3.57
CA ASP A 91 -22.67 13.17 3.50
C ASP A 91 -21.97 14.31 4.25
N ILE A 92 -21.30 14.00 5.36
CA ILE A 92 -20.63 14.99 6.22
C ILE A 92 -19.19 15.29 5.77
N TYR A 93 -18.40 14.26 5.48
CA TYR A 93 -16.98 14.38 5.18
C TYR A 93 -16.66 14.23 3.69
N GLY A 94 -17.64 13.83 2.89
CA GLY A 94 -17.48 13.63 1.45
C GLY A 94 -17.15 12.18 1.08
N PRO A 95 -17.03 11.91 -0.23
CA PRO A 95 -16.87 10.56 -0.76
C PRO A 95 -15.49 9.95 -0.52
N ASN A 96 -14.50 10.77 -0.17
CA ASN A 96 -13.15 10.29 0.10
C ASN A 96 -13.05 9.76 1.53
N VAL A 97 -13.03 8.44 1.64
CA VAL A 97 -12.94 7.68 2.91
C VAL A 97 -11.76 8.15 3.76
N TRP A 98 -10.65 8.57 3.16
CA TRP A 98 -9.45 9.01 3.88
C TRP A 98 -9.57 10.36 4.58
N ASP A 99 -10.56 11.17 4.20
CA ASP A 99 -10.84 12.46 4.84
C ASP A 99 -11.76 12.32 6.06
N TRP A 100 -12.28 11.12 6.31
CA TRP A 100 -13.12 10.84 7.46
C TRP A 100 -12.30 10.86 8.77
N PRO A 101 -12.90 11.23 9.91
CA PRO A 101 -12.21 11.27 11.20
C PRO A 101 -11.95 9.85 11.74
N TRP A 102 -10.92 9.20 11.21
CA TRP A 102 -10.48 7.87 11.65
C TRP A 102 -9.92 7.85 13.07
N ASP A 103 -9.52 8.99 13.61
CA ASP A 103 -9.14 9.16 15.01
C ASP A 103 -10.29 8.87 15.98
N GLN A 104 -11.53 9.05 15.51
CA GLN A 104 -12.75 8.73 16.27
C GLN A 104 -13.32 7.36 15.86
N PHE A 105 -12.80 6.75 14.80
CA PHE A 105 -13.22 5.43 14.34
C PHE A 105 -12.70 4.35 15.29
N SER A 106 -13.59 3.83 16.13
CA SER A 106 -13.26 2.82 17.14
C SER A 106 -13.45 1.38 16.65
N GLY A 107 -13.62 1.17 15.35
CA GLY A 107 -13.93 -0.13 14.75
C GLY A 107 -15.34 -0.19 14.13
N PRO A 108 -15.89 -1.40 13.92
CA PRO A 108 -17.23 -1.61 13.38
C PRO A 108 -18.30 -0.82 14.13
N CYS A 109 -19.33 -0.38 13.42
CA CYS A 109 -20.44 0.32 14.07
C CYS A 109 -21.21 -0.63 15.01
N LEU A 110 -21.64 -0.11 16.15
CA LEU A 110 -22.54 -0.81 17.10
C LEU A 110 -23.98 -0.96 16.57
N CYS A 111 -24.28 -0.40 15.39
CA CYS A 111 -25.60 -0.49 14.78
C CYS A 111 -25.95 -1.89 14.25
N ARG A 112 -24.96 -2.80 14.12
CA ARG A 112 -25.16 -4.20 13.70
C ARG A 112 -24.70 -5.15 14.80
N GLY A 113 -25.65 -5.57 15.65
CA GLY A 113 -25.42 -6.56 16.70
C GLY A 113 -25.20 -5.95 18.08
N ASP A 114 -24.88 -6.80 19.06
CA ASP A 114 -24.47 -6.37 20.39
C ASP A 114 -22.97 -6.03 20.44
N ILE A 115 -22.47 -5.72 21.64
CA ILE A 115 -21.06 -5.38 21.85
C ILE A 115 -20.14 -6.58 21.51
N ASP A 116 -20.59 -7.81 21.75
CA ASP A 116 -19.80 -9.02 21.50
C ASP A 116 -19.63 -9.27 19.99
N ASP A 117 -20.69 -9.04 19.21
CA ASP A 117 -20.63 -9.08 17.73
C ASP A 117 -19.70 -8.00 17.16
N CYS A 118 -19.71 -6.80 17.74
CA CYS A 118 -18.79 -5.72 17.36
C CYS A 118 -17.33 -6.13 17.60
N LEU A 119 -17.02 -6.65 18.79
CA LEU A 119 -15.68 -7.12 19.15
C LEU A 119 -15.20 -8.23 18.21
N LYS A 120 -16.09 -9.17 17.85
CA LYS A 120 -15.77 -10.25 16.92
C LYS A 120 -15.41 -9.72 15.54
N ARG A 121 -16.20 -8.80 14.98
CA ARG A 121 -15.94 -8.17 13.67
C ARG A 121 -14.66 -7.35 13.65
N THR A 122 -14.35 -6.64 14.74
CA THR A 122 -13.07 -5.92 14.90
C THR A 122 -11.90 -6.89 14.86
N LYS A 123 -12.00 -8.00 15.60
CA LYS A 123 -10.96 -9.02 15.65
C LYS A 123 -10.74 -9.66 14.28
N GLU A 124 -11.82 -10.05 13.60
CA GLU A 124 -11.74 -10.61 12.24
C GLU A 124 -11.08 -9.66 11.23
N PHE A 125 -11.40 -8.36 11.30
CA PHE A 125 -10.76 -7.35 10.47
C PHE A 125 -9.27 -7.21 10.80
N THR A 126 -8.94 -7.12 12.09
CA THR A 126 -7.55 -6.98 12.56
C THR A 126 -6.71 -8.20 12.15
N ASP A 127 -7.26 -9.41 12.29
CA ASP A 127 -6.60 -10.65 11.92
C ASP A 127 -6.34 -10.69 10.40
N LYS A 128 -7.31 -10.27 9.58
CA LYS A 128 -7.14 -10.15 8.12
C LYS A 128 -6.06 -9.13 7.74
N VAL A 129 -6.06 -7.94 8.35
CA VAL A 129 -5.03 -6.91 8.09
C VAL A 129 -3.64 -7.43 8.50
N THR A 130 -3.55 -8.09 9.65
CA THR A 130 -2.29 -8.66 10.14
C THR A 130 -1.79 -9.78 9.24
N GLN A 131 -2.69 -10.65 8.76
CA GLN A 131 -2.35 -11.70 7.80
C GLN A 131 -1.80 -11.11 6.49
N LEU A 132 -2.45 -10.09 5.93
CA LEU A 132 -1.98 -9.40 4.73
C LEU A 132 -0.60 -8.77 4.93
N GLN A 133 -0.33 -8.18 6.11
CA GLN A 133 0.99 -7.65 6.45
C GLN A 133 2.06 -8.75 6.54
N CYS A 134 1.73 -9.90 7.16
CA CYS A 134 2.67 -11.02 7.28
C CYS A 134 2.89 -11.76 5.94
N GLU A 135 1.92 -11.80 5.05
CA GLU A 135 2.07 -12.39 3.70
C GLU A 135 2.88 -11.50 2.77
N ALA A 136 2.71 -10.18 2.85
CA ALA A 136 3.57 -9.21 2.16
C ALA A 136 5.04 -9.38 2.58
N ASP A 137 5.32 -9.57 3.87
CA ASP A 137 6.68 -9.77 4.39
C ASP A 137 7.34 -11.07 3.90
N LYS A 138 6.54 -12.11 3.62
CA LYS A 138 7.02 -13.38 3.01
C LYS A 138 7.31 -13.24 1.51
N SER A 139 6.56 -12.39 0.81
CA SER A 139 6.77 -12.12 -0.62
C SER A 139 7.95 -11.17 -0.87
N ILE A 140 8.26 -10.29 0.09
CA ILE A 140 9.46 -9.43 0.07
C ILE A 140 10.66 -10.20 0.63
N HIS A 141 10.98 -11.35 0.01
CA HIS A 141 12.28 -12.01 0.22
C HIS A 141 13.40 -11.31 -0.57
N ILE A 142 13.39 -9.97 -0.62
CA ILE A 142 14.53 -9.17 -1.07
C ILE A 142 15.53 -9.19 0.09
N LYS A 143 16.47 -10.14 0.07
CA LYS A 143 17.46 -10.42 1.13
C LYS A 143 18.38 -9.23 1.51
N ASN A 144 18.20 -8.02 0.97
CA ASN A 144 19.13 -6.90 1.16
C ASN A 144 18.50 -5.53 1.54
N ILE A 145 17.20 -5.44 1.89
CA ILE A 145 16.60 -4.15 2.34
C ILE A 145 16.29 -4.17 3.86
N ALA A 146 16.99 -5.01 4.63
CA ALA A 146 16.81 -5.10 6.08
C ALA A 146 17.01 -3.77 6.88
N PRO A 147 17.79 -2.75 6.46
CA PRO A 147 17.95 -1.57 7.29
C PRO A 147 16.90 -0.46 7.03
N LEU A 148 16.10 -0.51 5.95
CA LEU A 148 15.14 0.56 5.62
C LEU A 148 13.72 0.32 6.16
N CYS A 149 13.32 -0.93 6.39
CA CYS A 149 12.01 -1.24 7.01
C CYS A 149 11.89 -0.80 8.48
N ARG A 150 12.99 -0.53 9.19
CA ARG A 150 12.92 0.02 10.57
C ARG A 150 12.56 1.50 10.64
N ARG A 151 12.57 2.23 9.52
CA ARG A 151 12.29 3.69 9.51
C ARG A 151 10.90 4.08 9.01
N PHE A 152 10.21 3.21 8.29
CA PHE A 152 8.79 3.36 7.99
C PHE A 152 7.96 2.40 8.85
N SER A 153 8.15 2.48 10.18
CA SER A 153 7.08 2.13 11.09
C SER A 153 6.00 3.19 10.90
N MET A 154 5.10 2.95 9.93
CA MET A 154 3.80 3.58 9.94
C MET A 154 3.21 3.15 11.27
N ARG A 155 3.28 4.06 12.26
CA ARG A 155 2.70 3.87 13.58
C ARG A 155 1.22 3.60 13.35
N VAL A 156 0.86 2.33 13.26
CA VAL A 156 -0.46 1.88 13.63
C VAL A 156 -0.56 2.34 15.07
N PHE A 157 -1.35 3.39 15.29
CA PHE A 157 -1.68 3.92 16.61
C PHE A 157 -2.46 2.85 17.38
N PHE A 158 -1.76 1.80 17.81
CA PHE A 158 -2.13 1.08 19.01
C PHE A 158 -1.86 2.06 20.14
N TRP A 159 -2.90 2.62 20.75
CA TRP A 159 -2.89 3.02 22.16
C TRP A 159 -4.33 3.23 22.67
N ASN A 160 -4.69 2.36 23.62
CA ASN A 160 -5.58 2.57 24.75
C ASN A 160 -6.95 3.22 24.54
N CYS A 161 -8.00 2.39 24.51
CA CYS A 161 -9.29 2.75 25.08
C CYS A 161 -9.85 1.61 25.96
N ILE A 162 -9.25 1.44 27.13
CA ILE A 162 -10.06 1.21 28.34
C ILE A 162 -10.12 2.57 29.04
N SER A 163 -11.21 3.30 28.85
CA SER A 163 -11.71 4.21 29.89
C SER A 163 -13.21 4.44 29.75
N PRO A 164 -13.90 4.55 30.90
CA PRO A 164 -15.29 4.17 31.03
C PRO A 164 -16.24 5.29 30.58
N VAL A 165 -17.40 4.85 30.13
CA VAL A 165 -18.67 5.57 30.07
C VAL A 165 -18.76 6.58 31.22
N LYS A 166 -18.68 7.87 30.89
CA LYS A 166 -19.27 8.91 31.73
C LYS A 166 -20.79 8.83 31.52
N LEU A 167 -21.45 8.17 32.46
CA LEU A 167 -22.88 8.35 32.73
C LEU A 167 -23.11 9.84 33.02
N ALA A 168 -23.77 10.52 32.10
CA ALA A 168 -24.47 11.77 32.34
C ALA A 168 -25.94 11.49 31.99
N GLY A 169 -26.77 11.45 33.03
CA GLY A 169 -28.18 11.07 33.01
C GLY A 169 -28.58 10.51 34.36
#